data_AF-A0A3M1NJ51-F1
#
_entry.id   AF-A0A3M1NJ51-F1
#
_cell.length_a   1.000
_cell.length_b   1.000
_cell.length_c   1.000
_cell.angle_alpha   90.00
_cell.angle_beta   90.00
_cell.angle_gamma   90.00
#
_symmetry.space_group_name_H-M   'P 1'
#
loop_
_entity.id
_entity.type
_entity.pdbx_description
1 polymer ?
#
loop_
_entity_poly.entity_id
_entity_poly.type
_entity_poly.pdbx_seq_one_letter_code
_entity_poly.pdbx_strand_id
1 'polypeptide(L)'
;MKSISQLRQILLRIDRKGYKAYKDIQGEYEGDGWFLFIDHVQGDPFASPSKIRIRVPLKLAKFPPELFQTRVRAIAFADYLARCFRTRFLKEPSGVSGTGKSGMVFIDAGGQEVLERTAVLITPEWVEVRLQIGLPAIGRTVLGKKAIEILSHYLPRISKEVFNWAHLPQEEVTRFVECIENQEYIRSQLPGLGLIAFIANHAILPRKSG
;
A
#
# COMPACT_ATOMS: atom_id res chain seq x y z
N MET A 1 -16.62 -5.62 -14.86
CA MET A 1 -15.18 -5.49 -14.56
C MET A 1 -14.37 -6.06 -15.72
N LYS A 2 -13.20 -5.51 -16.05
CA LYS A 2 -12.36 -5.96 -17.18
C LYS A 2 -11.30 -6.95 -16.69
N SER A 3 -10.72 -7.79 -17.54
CA SER A 3 -9.59 -8.63 -17.15
C SER A 3 -8.26 -7.87 -17.18
N ILE A 4 -7.26 -8.35 -16.44
CA ILE A 4 -5.90 -7.80 -16.48
C ILE A 4 -5.28 -7.89 -17.88
N SER A 5 -5.67 -8.90 -18.66
CA SER A 5 -5.27 -9.03 -20.07
C SER A 5 -5.86 -7.91 -20.93
N GLN A 6 -7.09 -7.48 -20.67
CA GLN A 6 -7.67 -6.32 -21.34
C GLN A 6 -6.96 -5.02 -20.95
N LEU A 7 -6.55 -4.85 -19.68
CA LEU A 7 -5.72 -3.69 -19.28
C LEU A 7 -4.41 -3.66 -20.09
N ARG A 8 -3.73 -4.81 -20.20
CA ARG A 8 -2.49 -4.92 -20.99
C ARG A 8 -2.72 -4.53 -22.46
N GLN A 9 -3.82 -4.98 -23.07
CA GLN A 9 -4.16 -4.61 -24.44
C GLN A 9 -4.40 -3.10 -24.60
N ILE A 10 -5.11 -2.46 -23.65
CA ILE A 10 -5.30 -1.01 -23.64
C ILE A 10 -3.94 -0.31 -23.55
N LEU A 11 -3.08 -0.73 -22.62
CA LEU A 11 -1.76 -0.16 -22.41
C LEU A 11 -0.84 -0.31 -23.63
N LEU A 12 -0.87 -1.45 -24.32
CA LEU A 12 -0.16 -1.63 -25.59
C LEU A 12 -0.70 -0.71 -26.69
N ARG A 13 -2.03 -0.56 -26.78
CA ARG A 13 -2.69 0.32 -27.77
C ARG A 13 -2.37 1.79 -27.56
N ILE A 14 -2.17 2.23 -26.32
CA ILE A 14 -1.84 3.63 -25.99
C ILE A 14 -0.34 3.90 -25.90
N ASP A 15 0.51 2.87 -26.05
CA ASP A 15 1.96 3.03 -26.04
C ASP A 15 2.38 4.07 -27.09
N ARG A 16 3.29 4.97 -26.71
CA ARG A 16 3.77 6.08 -27.53
C ARG A 16 2.71 7.11 -27.97
N LYS A 17 1.47 7.06 -27.47
CA LYS A 17 0.48 8.13 -27.68
C LYS A 17 0.68 9.30 -26.70
N GLY A 18 -0.05 10.38 -26.92
CA GLY A 18 -0.08 11.51 -25.99
C GLY A 18 -0.66 11.12 -24.63
N TYR A 19 -0.19 11.77 -23.57
CA TYR A 19 -0.42 11.40 -22.17
C TYR A 19 -1.89 11.23 -21.78
N LYS A 20 -2.78 12.04 -22.38
CA LYS A 20 -4.23 11.97 -22.17
C LYS A 20 -4.81 10.57 -22.46
N ALA A 21 -4.14 9.76 -23.29
CA ALA A 21 -4.55 8.40 -23.59
C ALA A 21 -4.58 7.47 -22.36
N TYR A 22 -3.87 7.80 -21.28
CA TYR A 22 -4.02 7.07 -20.01
C TYR A 22 -5.45 7.14 -19.44
N LYS A 23 -6.30 8.10 -19.84
CA LYS A 23 -7.70 8.11 -19.39
C LYS A 23 -8.45 6.82 -19.76
N ASP A 24 -8.03 6.13 -20.82
CA ASP A 24 -8.61 4.87 -21.28
C ASP A 24 -8.45 3.72 -20.26
N ILE A 25 -7.47 3.80 -19.35
CA ILE A 25 -7.24 2.76 -18.33
C ILE A 25 -8.05 2.97 -17.06
N GLN A 26 -8.76 4.09 -16.88
CA GLN A 26 -9.59 4.29 -15.69
C GLN A 26 -10.67 3.21 -15.59
N GLY A 27 -10.88 2.66 -14.39
CA GLY A 27 -11.87 1.61 -14.14
C GLY A 27 -11.33 0.45 -13.32
N GLU A 28 -12.03 -0.68 -13.40
CA GLU A 28 -11.85 -1.84 -12.53
C GLU A 28 -11.40 -3.07 -13.31
N TYR A 29 -10.40 -3.75 -12.78
CA TYR A 29 -9.75 -4.89 -13.41
C TYR A 29 -9.62 -6.06 -12.45
N GLU A 30 -9.89 -7.27 -12.93
CA GLU A 30 -9.62 -8.51 -12.22
C GLU A 30 -8.38 -9.21 -12.77
N GLY A 31 -7.57 -9.73 -11.85
CA GLY A 31 -6.59 -10.76 -12.13
C GLY A 31 -6.92 -12.02 -11.35
N ASP A 32 -5.96 -12.93 -11.31
CA ASP A 32 -6.07 -14.21 -10.62
C ASP A 32 -6.23 -14.03 -9.08
N GLY A 33 -7.48 -13.92 -8.63
CA GLY A 33 -7.88 -13.80 -7.23
C GLY A 33 -7.73 -12.40 -6.60
N TRP A 34 -7.44 -11.37 -7.40
CA TRP A 34 -7.26 -10.00 -6.93
C TRP A 34 -7.90 -8.98 -7.88
N PHE A 35 -8.16 -7.79 -7.36
CA PHE A 35 -8.86 -6.73 -8.07
C PHE A 35 -8.03 -5.44 -8.02
N LEU A 36 -7.83 -4.80 -9.17
CA LEU A 36 -7.19 -3.49 -9.31
C LEU A 36 -8.24 -2.45 -9.69
N PHE A 37 -8.29 -1.38 -8.93
CA PHE A 37 -9.12 -0.23 -9.17
C PHE A 37 -8.20 0.93 -9.55
N ILE A 38 -8.44 1.52 -10.72
CA ILE A 38 -7.78 2.75 -11.16
C ILE A 38 -8.81 3.86 -11.01
N ASP A 39 -8.91 4.41 -9.80
CA ASP A 39 -9.97 5.35 -9.41
C ASP A 39 -9.78 6.72 -10.07
N HIS A 40 -8.53 7.17 -10.17
CA HIS A 40 -8.19 8.45 -10.78
C HIS A 40 -6.92 8.33 -11.59
N VAL A 41 -6.99 8.74 -12.86
CA VAL A 41 -5.83 8.86 -13.74
C VAL A 41 -5.37 10.32 -13.79
N GLN A 42 -4.09 10.57 -13.53
CA GLN A 42 -3.51 11.91 -13.59
C GLN A 42 -3.57 12.52 -15.01
N GLY A 43 -3.83 13.83 -15.10
CA GLY A 43 -4.05 14.49 -16.39
C GLY A 43 -2.76 14.80 -17.18
N ASP A 44 -1.62 14.83 -16.51
CA ASP A 44 -0.30 15.18 -17.05
C ASP A 44 0.80 14.50 -16.19
N PRO A 45 2.00 14.19 -16.73
CA PRO A 45 3.09 13.54 -15.97
C PRO A 45 3.56 14.30 -14.71
N PHE A 46 3.34 15.61 -14.64
CA PHE A 46 3.75 16.45 -13.52
C PHE A 46 2.65 16.67 -12.47
N ALA A 47 1.42 16.21 -12.75
CA ALA A 47 0.29 16.37 -11.86
C ALA A 47 0.40 15.52 -10.57
N SER A 48 -0.62 15.60 -9.72
CA SER A 48 -0.77 14.64 -8.62
C SER A 48 -0.90 13.22 -9.18
N PRO A 49 -0.17 12.24 -8.62
CA PRO A 49 -0.21 10.84 -9.05
C PRO A 49 -1.61 10.27 -9.22
N SER A 50 -1.71 9.28 -10.11
CA SER A 50 -2.93 8.48 -10.26
C SER A 50 -3.22 7.75 -8.95
N LYS A 51 -4.50 7.66 -8.57
CA LYS A 51 -4.94 6.93 -7.37
C LYS A 51 -5.42 5.56 -7.77
N ILE A 52 -4.90 4.54 -7.10
CA ILE A 52 -5.27 3.16 -7.34
C ILE A 52 -5.54 2.42 -6.04
N ARG A 53 -6.27 1.32 -6.13
CA ARG A 53 -6.46 0.37 -5.04
C ARG A 53 -6.24 -1.04 -5.54
N ILE A 54 -5.69 -1.89 -4.68
CA ILE A 54 -5.62 -3.33 -4.94
C ILE A 54 -6.29 -4.04 -3.80
N ARG A 55 -7.24 -4.92 -4.14
CA ARG A 55 -8.04 -5.68 -3.19
C ARG A 55 -7.84 -7.16 -3.39
N VAL A 56 -7.70 -7.89 -2.29
CA VAL A 56 -7.62 -9.35 -2.25
C VAL A 56 -8.67 -9.86 -1.26
N PRO A 57 -9.46 -10.90 -1.61
CA PRO A 57 -10.37 -11.55 -0.66
C PRO A 57 -9.62 -12.00 0.59
N LEU A 58 -10.16 -11.73 1.79
CA LEU A 58 -9.49 -12.03 3.06
C LEU A 58 -9.22 -13.53 3.20
N LYS A 59 -10.14 -14.36 2.68
CA LYS A 59 -9.99 -15.83 2.60
C LYS A 59 -8.71 -16.30 1.89
N LEU A 60 -8.18 -15.52 0.95
CA LEU A 60 -6.92 -15.82 0.26
C LEU A 60 -5.71 -15.33 1.06
N ALA A 61 -5.87 -14.21 1.78
CA ALA A 61 -4.81 -13.67 2.63
C ALA A 61 -4.54 -14.55 3.87
N LYS A 62 -5.56 -15.27 4.37
CA LYS A 62 -5.46 -16.19 5.51
C LYS A 62 -4.85 -15.56 6.76
N PHE A 63 -5.08 -14.27 6.97
CA PHE A 63 -4.61 -13.59 8.16
C PHE A 63 -5.33 -14.13 9.41
N PRO A 64 -4.59 -14.45 10.49
CA PRO A 64 -5.20 -14.83 11.76
C PRO A 64 -6.12 -13.69 12.27
N PRO A 65 -7.38 -13.98 12.64
CA PRO A 65 -8.31 -12.97 13.17
C PRO A 65 -7.75 -12.21 14.38
N GLU A 66 -6.93 -12.89 15.19
CA GLU A 66 -6.22 -12.33 16.35
C GLU A 66 -5.53 -11.00 16.04
N LEU A 67 -5.01 -10.83 14.81
CA LEU A 67 -4.24 -9.65 14.39
C LEU A 67 -5.10 -8.41 14.12
N PHE A 68 -6.43 -8.56 13.99
CA PHE A 68 -7.32 -7.44 13.62
C PHE A 68 -8.71 -7.51 14.27
N GLN A 69 -8.89 -8.37 15.29
CA GLN A 69 -10.16 -8.52 16.00
C GLN A 69 -10.55 -7.31 16.87
N THR A 70 -9.57 -6.53 17.34
CA THR A 70 -9.81 -5.27 18.05
C THR A 70 -9.38 -4.10 17.17
N ARG A 71 -9.97 -2.91 17.39
CA ARG A 71 -9.62 -1.70 16.63
C ARG A 71 -8.12 -1.39 16.70
N VAL A 72 -7.51 -1.52 17.88
CA VAL A 72 -6.08 -1.24 18.10
C VAL A 72 -5.21 -2.20 17.30
N ARG A 73 -5.52 -3.51 17.36
CA ARG A 73 -4.80 -4.51 16.58
C ARG A 73 -4.98 -4.33 15.08
N ALA A 74 -6.20 -4.01 14.64
CA ALA A 74 -6.48 -3.71 13.23
C ALA A 74 -5.66 -2.51 12.71
N ILE A 75 -5.57 -1.43 13.49
CA ILE A 75 -4.73 -0.27 13.17
C ILE A 75 -3.24 -0.68 13.09
N ALA A 76 -2.74 -1.40 14.09
CA ALA A 76 -1.34 -1.85 14.12
C ALA A 76 -1.02 -2.76 12.93
N PHE A 77 -1.88 -3.73 12.64
CA PHE A 77 -1.65 -4.68 11.56
C PHE A 77 -1.76 -4.01 10.18
N ALA A 78 -2.73 -3.11 9.97
CA ALA A 78 -2.82 -2.32 8.74
C ALA A 78 -1.58 -1.44 8.52
N ASP A 79 -1.07 -0.80 9.58
CA ASP A 79 0.16 0.00 9.55
C ASP A 79 1.38 -0.86 9.21
N TYR A 80 1.51 -2.05 9.81
CA TYR A 80 2.56 -3.01 9.48
C TYR A 80 2.53 -3.41 8.00
N LEU A 81 1.36 -3.79 7.47
CA LEU A 81 1.19 -4.13 6.06
C LEU A 81 1.58 -2.97 5.14
N ALA A 82 1.20 -1.73 5.48
CA ALA A 82 1.57 -0.54 4.71
C ALA A 82 3.11 -0.35 4.66
N ARG A 83 3.80 -0.58 5.79
CA ARG A 83 5.27 -0.56 5.85
C ARG A 83 5.88 -1.67 5.00
N CYS A 84 5.30 -2.88 4.99
CA CYS A 84 5.74 -3.97 4.13
C CYS A 84 5.63 -3.60 2.64
N PHE A 85 4.51 -3.00 2.23
CA PHE A 85 4.36 -2.50 0.84
C PHE A 85 5.44 -1.48 0.50
N ARG A 86 5.64 -0.45 1.34
CA ARG A 86 6.68 0.55 1.13
C ARG A 86 8.05 -0.10 0.95
N THR A 87 8.44 -0.98 1.86
CA THR A 87 9.75 -1.65 1.83
C THR A 87 9.91 -2.53 0.59
N ARG A 88 8.87 -3.26 0.17
CA ARG A 88 8.94 -4.12 -1.02
C ARG A 88 9.00 -3.29 -2.32
N PHE A 89 8.24 -2.21 -2.42
CA PHE A 89 8.33 -1.30 -3.58
C PHE A 89 9.68 -0.62 -3.70
N LEU A 90 10.32 -0.25 -2.58
CA LEU A 90 11.66 0.34 -2.60
C LEU A 90 12.75 -0.63 -3.06
N LYS A 91 12.52 -1.95 -2.97
CA LYS A 91 13.46 -2.98 -3.44
C LYS A 91 13.29 -3.31 -4.92
N GLU A 92 12.17 -2.92 -5.53
CA GLU A 92 12.02 -3.13 -6.96
C GLU A 92 13.04 -2.29 -7.70
N PRO A 93 13.76 -2.85 -8.70
CA PRO A 93 14.63 -2.05 -9.52
C PRO A 93 13.77 -0.94 -10.12
N SER A 94 14.04 0.29 -9.70
CA SER A 94 13.44 1.50 -10.23
C SER A 94 13.97 1.73 -11.63
N GLY A 95 13.69 0.80 -12.55
CA GLY A 95 14.01 0.87 -13.97
C GLY A 95 13.14 1.88 -14.70
N VAL A 96 12.52 2.81 -13.97
CA VAL A 96 11.66 3.85 -14.52
C VAL A 96 12.35 5.19 -14.32
N SER A 97 13.30 5.45 -15.19
CA SER A 97 13.69 6.81 -15.54
C SER A 97 12.65 7.36 -16.51
N GLY A 98 12.14 8.54 -16.21
CA GLY A 98 11.14 9.22 -17.04
C GLY A 98 10.89 10.62 -16.52
N THR A 99 9.93 11.30 -17.12
CA THR A 99 9.65 12.71 -16.78
C THR A 99 8.73 12.82 -15.56
N GLY A 100 9.04 13.74 -14.63
CA GLY A 100 8.19 14.02 -13.47
C GLY A 100 8.16 12.86 -12.48
N LYS A 101 6.96 12.37 -12.15
CA LYS A 101 6.75 11.28 -11.18
C LYS A 101 6.75 9.88 -11.82
N SER A 102 7.24 9.76 -13.07
CA SER A 102 7.20 8.53 -13.87
C SER A 102 7.73 7.32 -13.10
N GLY A 103 6.88 6.30 -12.93
CA GLY A 103 7.22 5.05 -12.25
C GLY A 103 7.30 5.11 -10.73
N MET A 104 7.03 6.27 -10.14
CA MET A 104 6.91 6.39 -8.69
C MET A 104 5.67 5.62 -8.23
N VAL A 105 5.86 4.75 -7.25
CA VAL A 105 4.78 4.14 -6.47
C VAL A 105 4.90 4.68 -5.05
N PHE A 106 3.84 5.29 -4.55
CA PHE A 106 3.78 5.87 -3.22
C PHE A 106 2.65 5.24 -2.41
N ILE A 107 2.95 4.98 -1.14
CA ILE A 107 2.00 4.56 -0.11
C ILE A 107 2.23 5.40 1.15
N ASP A 108 1.14 5.83 1.78
CA ASP A 108 1.21 6.46 3.09
C ASP A 108 1.39 5.41 4.19
N ALA A 109 2.65 5.05 4.44
CA ALA A 109 3.04 4.07 5.46
C ALA A 109 3.58 4.73 6.74
N GLY A 110 3.30 6.03 6.96
CA GLY A 110 3.67 6.74 8.17
C GLY A 110 5.17 6.85 8.49
N GLY A 111 5.46 7.53 9.59
CA GLY A 111 6.79 7.63 10.21
C GLY A 111 6.99 6.58 11.29
N GLN A 112 7.50 7.00 12.45
CA GLN A 112 7.69 6.11 13.62
C GLN A 112 6.37 5.84 14.34
N GLU A 113 5.38 6.69 14.13
CA GLU A 113 4.05 6.61 14.69
C GLU A 113 3.16 5.58 13.98
N VAL A 114 2.31 4.92 14.76
CA VAL A 114 1.25 4.03 14.28
C VAL A 114 -0.08 4.75 14.42
N LEU A 115 -0.69 5.09 13.29
CA LEU A 115 -1.95 5.83 13.21
C LEU A 115 -2.94 5.08 12.33
N GLU A 116 -4.23 5.27 12.62
CA GLU A 116 -5.30 4.86 11.74
C GLU A 116 -5.20 5.62 10.41
N ARG A 117 -5.04 4.89 9.30
CA ARG A 117 -4.87 5.45 7.95
C ARG A 117 -5.73 4.67 6.96
N THR A 118 -5.99 5.29 5.82
CA THR A 118 -6.70 4.62 4.72
C THR A 118 -5.79 3.85 3.78
N ALA A 119 -4.48 3.81 4.04
CA ALA A 119 -3.49 3.21 3.13
C ALA A 119 -3.65 1.69 3.02
N VAL A 120 -4.01 1.02 4.12
CA VAL A 120 -4.42 -0.38 4.13
C VAL A 120 -5.72 -0.49 4.92
N LEU A 121 -6.70 -1.20 4.36
CA LEU A 121 -7.98 -1.48 4.99
C LEU A 121 -8.20 -2.98 5.05
N ILE A 122 -8.61 -3.46 6.21
CA ILE A 122 -8.96 -4.85 6.45
C ILE A 122 -10.44 -4.90 6.81
N THR A 123 -11.18 -5.73 6.09
CA THR A 123 -12.61 -6.01 6.30
C THR A 123 -12.80 -7.51 6.43
N PRO A 124 -13.94 -8.00 6.93
CA PRO A 124 -14.22 -9.44 6.98
C PRO A 124 -14.16 -10.12 5.59
N GLU A 125 -14.41 -9.38 4.51
CA GLU A 125 -14.48 -9.93 3.16
C GLU A 125 -13.16 -9.79 2.38
N TRP A 126 -12.41 -8.70 2.61
CA TRP A 126 -11.23 -8.36 1.83
C TRP A 126 -10.22 -7.51 2.59
N VAL A 127 -8.98 -7.55 2.09
CA VAL A 127 -7.93 -6.59 2.42
C VAL A 127 -7.61 -5.75 1.19
N GLU A 128 -7.40 -4.45 1.38
CA GLU A 128 -7.13 -3.49 0.32
C GLU A 128 -5.92 -2.63 0.65
N VAL A 129 -5.06 -2.39 -0.33
CA VAL A 129 -4.03 -1.34 -0.28
C VAL A 129 -4.42 -0.20 -1.21
N ARG A 130 -4.18 1.04 -0.79
CA ARG A 130 -4.41 2.26 -1.56
C ARG A 130 -3.08 2.92 -1.86
N LEU A 131 -2.82 3.16 -3.14
CA LEU A 131 -1.53 3.64 -3.63
C LEU A 131 -1.70 4.83 -4.56
N GLN A 132 -0.62 5.58 -4.69
CA GLN A 132 -0.44 6.62 -5.69
C GLN A 132 0.61 6.16 -6.69
N ILE A 133 0.33 6.34 -7.98
CA ILE A 133 1.24 5.92 -9.06
C ILE A 133 1.42 7.04 -10.06
N GLY A 134 2.69 7.41 -10.28
CA GLY A 134 3.07 8.20 -11.43
C GLY A 134 3.13 7.32 -12.67
N LEU A 135 2.11 7.41 -13.53
CA LEU A 135 2.05 6.63 -14.77
C LEU A 135 3.19 7.04 -15.71
N PRO A 136 3.95 6.07 -16.25
CA PRO A 136 5.24 6.33 -16.87
C PRO A 136 5.15 7.02 -18.22
N ALA A 137 6.07 7.95 -18.48
CA ALA A 137 6.12 8.74 -19.71
C ALA A 137 7.51 9.34 -19.98
N ILE A 138 7.77 9.65 -21.26
CA ILE A 138 8.88 10.53 -21.71
C ILE A 138 8.26 11.81 -22.25
N GLY A 139 8.50 12.94 -21.58
CA GLY A 139 7.71 14.14 -21.82
C GLY A 139 6.22 13.82 -21.64
N ARG A 140 5.40 14.12 -22.67
CA ARG A 140 3.96 13.79 -22.70
C ARG A 140 3.64 12.52 -23.49
N THR A 141 4.63 11.68 -23.75
CA THR A 141 4.46 10.44 -24.51
C THR A 141 4.37 9.25 -23.55
N VAL A 142 3.28 8.49 -23.65
CA VAL A 142 2.99 7.32 -22.83
C VAL A 142 4.06 6.23 -23.02
N LEU A 143 4.52 5.65 -21.91
CA LEU A 143 5.32 4.42 -21.88
C LEU A 143 4.43 3.24 -21.47
N GLY A 144 3.59 2.76 -22.39
CA GLY A 144 2.58 1.72 -22.13
C GLY A 144 3.19 0.40 -21.69
N LYS A 145 4.31 0.00 -22.29
CA LYS A 145 5.04 -1.22 -21.89
C LYS A 145 5.55 -1.14 -20.45
N LYS A 146 6.01 0.03 -20.00
CA LYS A 146 6.42 0.26 -18.60
C LYS A 146 5.24 0.30 -17.64
N ALA A 147 4.11 0.87 -18.08
CA ALA A 147 2.90 0.82 -17.29
C ALA A 147 2.40 -0.62 -17.09
N ILE A 148 2.60 -1.52 -18.06
CA ILE A 148 2.29 -2.95 -17.93
C ILE A 148 3.17 -3.61 -16.86
N GLU A 149 4.49 -3.34 -16.86
CA GLU A 149 5.41 -3.85 -15.82
C GLU A 149 4.91 -3.48 -14.42
N ILE A 150 4.54 -2.22 -14.19
CA ILE A 150 4.03 -1.75 -12.91
C ILE A 150 2.66 -2.35 -12.58
N LEU A 151 1.65 -2.08 -13.42
CA LEU A 151 0.24 -2.33 -13.10
C LEU A 151 -0.13 -3.82 -13.17
N SER A 152 0.53 -4.59 -14.04
CA SER A 152 0.16 -5.99 -14.30
C SER A 152 1.18 -7.00 -13.77
N HIS A 153 2.37 -6.60 -13.33
CA HIS A 153 3.39 -7.52 -12.78
C HIS A 153 3.82 -7.14 -11.37
N TYR A 154 4.41 -5.96 -11.16
CA TYR A 154 4.99 -5.59 -9.86
C TYR A 154 3.93 -5.42 -8.78
N LEU A 155 2.90 -4.59 -9.04
CA LEU A 155 1.86 -4.35 -8.07
C LEU A 155 1.12 -5.64 -7.66
N PRO A 156 0.67 -6.50 -8.59
CA PRO A 156 -0.02 -7.73 -8.18
C PRO A 156 0.89 -8.70 -7.44
N ARG A 157 2.15 -8.84 -7.86
CA ARG A 157 3.12 -9.72 -7.19
C ARG A 157 3.35 -9.27 -5.74
N ILE A 158 3.66 -7.99 -5.53
CA ILE A 158 3.88 -7.44 -4.17
C ILE A 158 2.60 -7.57 -3.34
N SER A 159 1.43 -7.34 -3.93
CA SER A 159 0.15 -7.52 -3.24
C SER A 159 -0.07 -8.97 -2.81
N LYS A 160 0.25 -9.96 -3.66
CA LYS A 160 0.19 -11.40 -3.31
C LYS A 160 1.22 -11.80 -2.24
N GLU A 161 2.37 -11.15 -2.20
CA GLU A 161 3.38 -11.38 -1.16
C GLU A 161 2.99 -10.74 0.17
N VAL A 162 2.36 -9.55 0.18
CA VAL A 162 1.98 -8.85 1.43
C VAL A 162 0.66 -9.38 1.97
N PHE A 163 -0.31 -9.64 1.08
CA PHE A 163 -1.61 -10.20 1.43
C PHE A 163 -1.63 -11.71 1.37
N ASN A 164 -0.66 -12.33 2.03
CA ASN A 164 -0.61 -13.76 2.28
C ASN A 164 0.15 -14.02 3.59
N TRP A 165 -0.56 -14.55 4.59
CA TRP A 165 0.00 -14.82 5.92
C TRP A 165 1.25 -15.71 5.88
N ALA A 166 1.31 -16.68 4.96
CA ALA A 166 2.47 -17.57 4.83
C ALA A 166 3.74 -16.85 4.35
N HIS A 167 3.60 -15.66 3.75
CA HIS A 167 4.71 -14.87 3.20
C HIS A 167 5.15 -13.70 4.11
N LEU A 168 4.50 -13.52 5.26
CA LEU A 168 4.87 -12.50 6.24
C LEU A 168 5.77 -13.12 7.33
N PRO A 169 6.71 -12.36 7.92
CA PRO A 169 7.48 -12.83 9.07
C PRO A 169 6.56 -12.87 10.31
N GLN A 170 5.91 -14.01 10.54
CA GLN A 170 4.77 -14.11 11.47
C GLN A 170 5.11 -13.64 12.88
N GLU A 171 6.27 -14.04 13.42
CA GLU A 171 6.73 -13.62 14.76
C GLU A 171 6.97 -12.10 14.85
N GLU A 172 7.47 -11.48 13.78
CA GLU A 172 7.69 -10.04 13.74
C GLU A 172 6.36 -9.28 13.72
N VAL A 173 5.42 -9.74 12.88
CA VAL A 173 4.07 -9.16 12.77
C VAL A 173 3.35 -9.23 14.11
N THR A 174 3.34 -10.40 14.75
CA THR A 174 2.68 -10.62 16.04
C THR A 174 3.27 -9.70 17.11
N ARG A 175 4.61 -9.67 17.26
CA ARG A 175 5.27 -8.77 18.22
C ARG A 175 4.98 -7.30 17.96
N PHE A 176 4.89 -6.89 16.70
CA PHE A 176 4.53 -5.51 16.35
C PHE A 176 3.12 -5.17 16.83
N VAL A 177 2.14 -6.02 16.53
CA VAL A 177 0.75 -5.83 16.94
C VAL A 177 0.60 -5.81 18.47
N GLU A 178 1.23 -6.76 19.15
CA GLU A 178 1.24 -6.84 20.62
C GLU A 178 1.89 -5.60 21.26
N CYS A 179 2.98 -5.09 20.67
CA CYS A 179 3.64 -3.88 21.17
C CYS A 179 2.72 -2.66 21.12
N ILE A 180 1.97 -2.47 20.04
CA ILE A 180 1.01 -1.36 19.91
C ILE A 180 -0.18 -1.55 20.83
N GLU A 181 -0.70 -2.78 20.96
CA GLU A 181 -1.77 -3.09 21.90
C GLU A 181 -1.34 -2.82 23.34
N ASN A 182 -0.13 -3.21 23.73
CA ASN A 182 0.39 -2.94 25.07
C ASN A 182 0.56 -1.44 25.34
N GLN A 183 0.99 -0.66 24.34
CA GLN A 183 1.05 0.81 24.48
C GLN A 183 -0.33 1.43 24.73
N GLU A 184 -1.36 0.96 24.02
CA GLU A 184 -2.73 1.42 24.26
C GLU A 184 -3.25 0.97 25.63
N TYR A 185 -2.95 -0.27 26.02
CA TYR A 185 -3.31 -0.77 27.35
C TYR A 185 -2.70 0.08 28.46
N ILE A 186 -1.39 0.33 28.44
CA ILE A 186 -0.70 1.19 29.42
C ILE A 186 -1.35 2.58 29.50
N ARG A 187 -1.64 3.18 28.34
CA ARG A 187 -2.29 4.50 28.26
C ARG A 187 -3.68 4.49 28.90
N SER A 188 -4.46 3.42 28.70
CA SER A 188 -5.80 3.28 29.27
C SER A 188 -5.81 3.17 30.80
N GLN A 189 -4.71 2.69 31.41
CA GLN A 189 -4.61 2.53 32.87
C GLN A 189 -4.25 3.84 33.60
N LEU A 190 -3.68 4.83 32.90
CA LEU A 190 -3.16 6.05 33.54
C LEU A 190 -4.21 6.78 34.39
N PRO A 191 -5.45 7.05 33.91
CA PRO A 191 -6.44 7.76 34.71
C PRO A 191 -6.82 7.03 35.99
N GLY A 192 -6.96 5.70 35.93
CA GLY A 192 -7.29 4.86 37.09
C GLY A 192 -6.18 4.84 38.16
N LEU A 193 -4.96 5.18 37.78
CA LEU A 193 -3.80 5.30 38.67
C LEU A 193 -3.52 6.76 39.09
N GLY A 194 -4.34 7.72 38.66
CA GLY A 194 -4.09 9.14 38.91
C GLY A 194 -2.84 9.70 38.21
N LEU A 195 -2.39 9.03 37.13
CA LEU A 195 -1.21 9.43 36.37
C LEU A 195 -1.63 10.19 35.10
N ILE A 196 -0.83 11.17 34.70
CA ILE A 196 -1.00 11.90 33.43
C ILE A 196 0.01 11.48 32.35
N ALA A 197 1.08 10.81 32.77
CA ALA A 197 2.15 10.34 31.90
C ALA A 197 2.84 9.13 32.51
N PHE A 198 3.41 8.28 31.64
CA PHE A 198 4.29 7.19 32.01
C PHE A 198 5.48 7.18 31.06
N ILE A 199 6.69 7.17 31.61
CA ILE A 199 7.94 7.05 30.85
C ILE A 199 8.60 5.76 31.32
N ALA A 200 8.71 4.79 30.41
CA ALA A 200 9.38 3.54 30.72
C ALA A 200 10.85 3.80 31.08
N ASN A 201 11.34 3.09 32.10
CA ASN A 201 12.77 3.07 32.39
C ASN A 201 13.54 2.64 31.15
N HIS A 202 14.70 3.26 30.93
CA HIS A 202 15.57 3.04 29.77
C HIS A 202 14.98 3.48 28.42
N ALA A 203 13.90 4.28 28.40
CA ALA A 203 13.42 4.89 27.17
C ALA A 203 14.49 5.79 26.53
N ILE A 204 14.72 5.60 25.23
CA ILE A 204 15.63 6.45 24.45
C ILE A 204 14.82 7.63 23.89
N LEU A 205 14.88 8.76 24.60
CA LEU A 205 14.16 9.99 24.25
C LEU A 205 14.86 10.87 23.20
N PRO A 206 16.20 11.03 23.22
CA PRO A 206 16.90 11.85 22.24
C PRO A 206 16.71 11.35 20.80
N ARG A 207 16.53 12.28 19.86
CA ARG A 207 16.46 11.99 18.41
C ARG A 207 17.82 12.24 17.75
N LYS A 208 18.09 11.58 16.62
CA LYS A 208 19.35 11.72 15.88
C LYS A 208 19.62 13.16 15.42
N SER A 209 18.57 13.85 15.00
CA SER A 209 18.58 15.26 14.58
C SER A 209 17.18 15.86 14.78
N GLY A 210 17.10 17.19 14.82
CA GLY A 210 15.83 17.95 14.81
C GLY A 210 15.16 17.96 13.46
#